data_AF-A0A7K0LS60-F1
#
_entry.id   AF-A0A7K0LS60-F1
#
_cell.length_a   1.000
_cell.length_b   1.000
_cell.length_c   1.000
_cell.angle_alpha   90.00
_cell.angle_beta   90.00
_cell.angle_gamma   90.00
#
_symmetry.space_group_name_H-M   'P 1'
#
loop_
_entity.id
_entity.type
_entity.pdbx_description
1 polymer ?
#
loop_
_entity_poly.entity_id
_entity_poly.type
_entity_poly.pdbx_seq_one_letter_code
_entity_poly.pdbx_strand_id
1 'polypeptide(L)'
;MPEVRTRSRWWVTALAVVGALSLIAGVVGVGVVGVRWLAFRSADEQRATSQSAFYSAPESIPPTPGTIIRSEPLEYSVVGGRGFRVVYTSLDSAGVPIAVSGRIFLPDTPAPAGGRRVLAWAHGTVGLAASCAPSGATSYTTTGWLEPALQRGWVVTATDYAGLGMPGPSTYLVGGQEARDVVNSVRAARAFAGSAAGADWVVFGASQGGHAALWTAHEAARLAPELRLRGVAAAVPAAELAAIMTVQWHTVVGWVIGPDALSGWRIAHPDRDFEAALSESGRNQAGALSSMCVAEGTVSALVLNTVKGSFFEANPLTDPAWSATVEEETPPPPPAGMPMFLAQGMADKVVLAGSNALLQNTWCPQGVTITSLWLPTMSHQNTSIVAGPAVVNWAADRFAGAPAVSTCSLGVPAPVSPLPR
;
A
#
# COMPACT_ATOMS: atom_id res chain seq x y z
N MET A 1 19.52 10.65 -73.26
CA MET A 1 20.13 10.75 -71.92
C MET A 1 19.02 11.09 -70.92
N PRO A 2 19.08 10.57 -69.69
CA PRO A 2 17.91 10.06 -68.97
C PRO A 2 17.42 11.00 -67.85
N GLU A 3 16.12 11.17 -67.73
CA GLU A 3 15.50 11.83 -66.58
C GLU A 3 14.16 11.15 -66.21
N VAL A 4 14.22 9.85 -65.90
CA VAL A 4 13.07 9.11 -65.35
C VAL A 4 13.58 8.11 -64.32
N ARG A 5 13.82 8.52 -63.07
CA ARG A 5 14.04 7.56 -61.96
C ARG A 5 13.94 8.07 -60.52
N THR A 6 13.40 9.25 -60.26
CA THR A 6 13.35 9.81 -58.89
C THR A 6 11.98 9.73 -58.20
N ARG A 7 10.87 9.58 -58.95
CA ARG A 7 9.53 9.51 -58.32
C ARG A 7 9.20 8.19 -57.63
N SER A 8 9.78 7.04 -58.01
CA SER A 8 9.38 5.75 -57.41
C SER A 8 9.97 5.47 -56.02
N ARG A 9 11.13 6.05 -55.69
CA ARG A 9 11.80 5.79 -54.39
C ARG A 9 11.07 6.45 -53.22
N TRP A 10 10.41 7.58 -53.43
CA TRP A 10 9.70 8.30 -52.37
C TRP A 10 8.44 7.56 -51.90
N TRP A 11 7.66 7.00 -52.83
CA TRP A 11 6.47 6.20 -52.52
C TRP A 11 6.80 4.88 -51.81
N VAL A 12 7.88 4.21 -52.19
CA VAL A 12 8.34 2.97 -51.54
C VAL A 12 8.82 3.26 -50.11
N THR A 13 9.49 4.38 -49.89
CA THR A 13 9.97 4.78 -48.54
C THR A 13 8.79 5.20 -47.65
N ALA A 14 7.82 5.95 -48.18
CA ALA A 14 6.62 6.34 -47.45
C ALA A 14 5.74 5.14 -47.06
N LEU A 15 5.53 4.19 -47.96
CA LEU A 15 4.77 2.96 -47.67
C LEU A 15 5.49 2.05 -46.65
N ALA A 16 6.83 1.98 -46.69
CA ALA A 16 7.61 1.24 -45.70
C ALA A 16 7.52 1.88 -44.30
N VAL A 17 7.54 3.21 -44.21
CA VAL A 17 7.37 3.94 -42.94
C VAL A 17 5.95 3.77 -42.39
N VAL A 18 4.92 3.87 -43.23
CA VAL A 18 3.52 3.63 -42.82
C VAL A 18 3.32 2.17 -42.38
N GLY A 19 3.91 1.21 -43.09
CA GLY A 19 3.87 -0.20 -42.73
C GLY A 19 4.57 -0.48 -41.39
N ALA A 20 5.74 0.11 -41.15
CA ALA A 20 6.48 -0.02 -39.89
C ALA A 20 5.74 0.64 -38.71
N LEU A 21 5.16 1.83 -38.89
CA LEU A 21 4.34 2.50 -37.87
C LEU A 21 3.06 1.71 -37.55
N SER A 22 2.43 1.09 -38.56
CA SER A 22 1.25 0.24 -38.38
C SER A 22 1.59 -1.07 -37.65
N LEU A 23 2.77 -1.65 -37.91
CA LEU A 23 3.25 -2.84 -37.21
C LEU A 23 3.60 -2.53 -35.75
N ILE A 24 4.25 -1.38 -35.49
CA ILE A 24 4.54 -0.92 -34.12
C ILE A 24 3.24 -0.62 -33.37
N ALA A 25 2.29 0.07 -34.00
CA ALA A 25 0.96 0.32 -33.42
C ALA A 25 0.19 -1.00 -33.17
N GLY A 26 0.33 -1.99 -34.05
CA GLY A 26 -0.24 -3.33 -33.88
C GLY A 26 0.39 -4.10 -32.72
N VAL A 27 1.71 -4.11 -32.58
CA VAL A 27 2.44 -4.79 -31.50
C VAL A 27 2.19 -4.11 -30.15
N VAL A 28 2.19 -2.77 -30.11
CA VAL A 28 1.83 -2.00 -28.91
C VAL A 28 0.35 -2.21 -28.57
N GLY A 29 -0.53 -2.23 -29.56
CA GLY A 29 -1.97 -2.52 -29.39
C GLY A 29 -2.22 -3.90 -28.80
N VAL A 30 -1.57 -4.95 -29.33
CA VAL A 30 -1.65 -6.32 -28.82
C VAL A 30 -1.05 -6.43 -27.41
N GLY A 31 0.08 -5.75 -27.14
CA GLY A 31 0.69 -5.71 -25.81
C GLY A 31 -0.20 -5.05 -24.76
N VAL A 32 -0.79 -3.90 -25.08
CA VAL A 32 -1.73 -3.18 -24.20
C VAL A 32 -3.01 -3.99 -23.99
N VAL A 33 -3.55 -4.63 -25.04
CA VAL A 33 -4.73 -5.51 -24.93
C VAL A 33 -4.42 -6.74 -24.08
N GLY A 34 -3.24 -7.35 -24.21
CA GLY A 34 -2.82 -8.50 -23.42
C GLY A 34 -2.64 -8.17 -21.93
N VAL A 35 -1.99 -7.05 -21.62
CA VAL A 35 -1.83 -6.57 -20.22
C VAL A 35 -3.19 -6.20 -19.62
N ARG A 36 -4.08 -5.56 -20.39
CA ARG A 36 -5.47 -5.34 -19.97
C ARG A 36 -6.12 -6.69 -19.63
N TRP A 37 -6.15 -7.62 -20.58
CA TRP A 37 -6.83 -8.89 -20.40
C TRP A 37 -6.38 -9.65 -19.14
N LEU A 38 -5.07 -9.67 -18.85
CA LEU A 38 -4.54 -10.28 -17.62
C LEU A 38 -4.99 -9.54 -16.34
N ALA A 39 -4.91 -8.21 -16.31
CA ALA A 39 -5.33 -7.42 -15.15
C ALA A 39 -6.83 -7.59 -14.88
N PHE A 40 -7.65 -7.52 -15.93
CA PHE A 40 -9.10 -7.73 -15.85
C PHE A 40 -9.43 -9.16 -15.39
N ARG A 41 -8.76 -10.19 -15.93
CA ARG A 41 -8.98 -11.58 -15.51
C ARG A 41 -8.63 -11.80 -14.04
N SER A 42 -7.51 -11.26 -13.55
CA SER A 42 -7.17 -11.35 -12.13
C SER A 42 -8.19 -10.64 -11.23
N ALA A 43 -8.70 -9.49 -11.68
CA ALA A 43 -9.74 -8.77 -10.96
C ALA A 43 -11.07 -9.54 -10.95
N ASP A 44 -11.42 -10.25 -12.03
CA ASP A 44 -12.62 -11.09 -12.10
C ASP A 44 -12.55 -12.31 -11.19
N GLU A 45 -11.39 -12.97 -11.11
CA GLU A 45 -11.17 -14.06 -10.15
C GLU A 45 -11.30 -13.57 -8.70
N GLN A 46 -10.70 -12.41 -8.37
CA GLN A 46 -10.85 -11.81 -7.05
C GLN A 46 -12.29 -11.35 -6.76
N ARG A 47 -13.00 -10.80 -7.76
CA ARG A 47 -14.43 -10.45 -7.65
C ARG A 47 -15.26 -11.68 -7.31
N ALA A 48 -15.06 -12.80 -8.01
CA ALA A 48 -15.78 -14.03 -7.72
C ALA A 48 -15.54 -14.51 -6.28
N THR A 49 -14.29 -14.47 -5.80
CA THR A 49 -13.97 -14.84 -4.41
C THR A 49 -14.58 -13.87 -3.39
N SER A 50 -14.58 -12.56 -3.67
CA SER A 50 -15.17 -11.54 -2.79
C SER A 50 -16.69 -11.60 -2.70
N GLN A 51 -17.35 -12.25 -3.67
CA GLN A 51 -18.80 -12.51 -3.64
C GLN A 51 -19.17 -13.81 -2.90
N SER A 52 -18.18 -14.55 -2.39
CA SER A 52 -18.45 -15.74 -1.59
C SER A 52 -19.15 -15.39 -0.27
N ALA A 53 -19.88 -16.36 0.30
CA ALA A 53 -20.56 -16.21 1.59
C ALA A 53 -19.63 -15.77 2.72
N PHE A 54 -18.32 -16.08 2.63
CA PHE A 54 -17.33 -15.69 3.61
C PHE A 54 -17.23 -14.16 3.81
N TYR A 55 -17.40 -13.37 2.75
CA TYR A 55 -17.31 -11.91 2.77
C TYR A 55 -18.66 -11.21 2.95
N SER A 56 -19.75 -11.97 3.08
CA SER A 56 -21.06 -11.40 3.39
C SER A 56 -21.07 -10.70 4.75
N ALA A 57 -21.89 -9.65 4.88
CA ALA A 57 -22.05 -8.95 6.15
C ALA A 57 -22.51 -9.94 7.25
N PRO A 58 -21.85 -9.98 8.42
CA PRO A 58 -22.32 -10.81 9.53
C PRO A 58 -23.65 -10.29 10.07
N GLU A 59 -24.49 -11.18 10.59
CA GLU A 59 -25.77 -10.81 11.22
C GLU A 59 -25.59 -9.88 12.43
N SER A 60 -24.49 -10.05 13.15
CA SER A 60 -24.06 -9.16 14.23
C SER A 60 -22.53 -9.11 14.31
N ILE A 61 -22.01 -7.97 14.76
CA ILE A 61 -20.57 -7.75 14.93
C ILE A 61 -20.30 -7.71 16.44
N PRO A 62 -19.53 -8.67 16.99
CA PRO A 62 -19.12 -8.62 18.39
C PRO A 62 -18.43 -7.29 18.71
N PRO A 63 -18.67 -6.67 19.88
CA PRO A 63 -18.17 -5.32 20.16
C PRO A 63 -16.66 -5.27 20.44
N THR A 64 -16.04 -6.40 20.79
CA THR A 64 -14.64 -6.46 21.21
C THR A 64 -13.71 -6.52 19.99
N PRO A 65 -12.82 -5.52 19.78
CA PRO A 65 -11.87 -5.53 18.67
C PRO A 65 -10.91 -6.73 18.72
N GLY A 66 -10.62 -7.31 17.56
CA GLY A 66 -9.86 -8.54 17.40
C GLY A 66 -10.66 -9.82 17.61
N THR A 67 -11.95 -9.76 17.90
CA THR A 67 -12.77 -10.99 17.98
C THR A 67 -12.86 -11.64 16.60
N ILE A 68 -12.52 -12.93 16.50
CA ILE A 68 -12.68 -13.70 15.27
C ILE A 68 -14.18 -13.98 15.04
N ILE A 69 -14.70 -13.52 13.92
CA ILE A 69 -16.09 -13.73 13.48
C ILE A 69 -16.17 -14.99 12.60
N ARG A 70 -15.23 -15.13 11.66
CA ARG A 70 -15.12 -16.28 10.75
C ARG A 70 -13.67 -16.57 10.43
N SER A 71 -13.37 -17.83 10.11
CA SER A 71 -12.06 -18.22 9.60
C SER A 71 -12.13 -19.47 8.73
N GLU A 72 -11.33 -19.49 7.67
CA GLU A 72 -11.16 -20.64 6.78
C GLU A 72 -9.66 -20.83 6.47
N PRO A 73 -9.17 -22.08 6.36
CA PRO A 73 -7.80 -22.32 5.89
C PRO A 73 -7.64 -21.84 4.44
N LEU A 74 -6.45 -21.35 4.09
CA LEU A 74 -6.12 -21.06 2.70
C LEU A 74 -5.96 -22.37 1.92
N GLU A 75 -6.44 -22.39 0.67
CA GLU A 75 -6.43 -23.58 -0.20
C GLU A 75 -5.09 -23.80 -0.93
N TYR A 76 -4.06 -23.02 -0.61
CA TYR A 76 -2.72 -23.11 -1.19
C TYR A 76 -1.65 -23.24 -0.10
N SER A 77 -0.51 -23.85 -0.46
CA SER A 77 0.58 -24.08 0.48
C SER A 77 1.24 -22.79 0.94
N VAL A 78 1.52 -22.70 2.24
CA VAL A 78 2.35 -21.65 2.84
C VAL A 78 3.64 -22.31 3.33
N VAL A 79 4.79 -21.90 2.83
CA VAL A 79 6.07 -22.53 3.22
C VAL A 79 6.42 -22.10 4.65
N GLY A 80 6.73 -23.06 5.52
CA GLY A 80 7.08 -22.85 6.92
C GLY A 80 5.88 -22.64 7.87
N GLY A 81 4.65 -22.81 7.38
CA GLY A 81 3.46 -22.61 8.19
C GLY A 81 2.14 -22.96 7.51
N ARG A 82 1.05 -22.44 8.07
CA ARG A 82 -0.30 -22.52 7.53
C ARG A 82 -0.92 -21.14 7.52
N GLY A 83 -1.76 -20.86 6.54
CA GLY A 83 -2.48 -19.59 6.45
C GLY A 83 -3.98 -19.77 6.58
N PHE A 84 -4.62 -18.74 7.10
CA PHE A 84 -6.07 -18.66 7.26
C PHE A 84 -6.54 -17.33 6.71
N ARG A 85 -7.65 -17.36 5.98
CA ARG A 85 -8.47 -16.17 5.76
C ARG A 85 -9.35 -15.98 7.00
N VAL A 86 -9.47 -14.74 7.47
CA VAL A 86 -10.27 -14.40 8.65
C VAL A 86 -11.17 -13.20 8.41
N VAL A 87 -12.29 -13.16 9.14
CA VAL A 87 -13.08 -11.95 9.39
C VAL A 87 -13.05 -11.71 10.89
N TYR A 88 -12.73 -10.49 11.30
CA TYR A 88 -12.60 -10.11 12.70
C TYR A 88 -13.21 -8.73 12.96
N THR A 89 -13.57 -8.46 14.21
CA THR A 89 -14.05 -7.14 14.63
C THR A 89 -12.89 -6.12 14.61
N SER A 90 -13.06 -5.01 13.92
CA SER A 90 -12.30 -3.77 14.09
C SER A 90 -13.24 -2.66 14.57
N LEU A 91 -12.75 -1.43 14.61
CA LEU A 91 -13.55 -0.23 14.87
C LEU A 91 -13.35 0.76 13.73
N ASP A 92 -14.41 1.50 13.38
CA ASP A 92 -14.29 2.67 12.51
C ASP A 92 -13.73 3.89 13.28
N SER A 93 -13.62 5.03 12.58
CA SER A 93 -13.10 6.28 13.14
C SER A 93 -13.95 6.81 14.30
N ALA A 94 -15.26 6.53 14.31
CA ALA A 94 -16.21 6.89 15.35
C ALA A 94 -16.22 5.90 16.53
N GLY A 95 -15.48 4.79 16.45
CA GLY A 95 -15.42 3.76 17.49
C GLY A 95 -16.55 2.74 17.40
N VAL A 96 -17.28 2.68 16.28
CA VAL A 96 -18.34 1.70 16.04
C VAL A 96 -17.71 0.37 15.58
N PRO A 97 -18.15 -0.78 16.13
CA PRO A 97 -17.69 -2.09 15.65
C PRO A 97 -18.00 -2.32 14.17
N ILE A 98 -16.96 -2.68 13.42
CA ILE A 98 -17.04 -3.05 12.00
C ILE A 98 -16.38 -4.42 11.77
N ALA A 99 -16.80 -5.13 10.72
CA ALA A 99 -16.14 -6.36 10.30
C ALA A 99 -15.04 -6.04 9.29
N VAL A 100 -13.83 -6.56 9.53
CA VAL A 100 -12.68 -6.41 8.64
C VAL A 100 -12.15 -7.81 8.30
N SER A 101 -11.81 -8.03 7.03
CA SER A 101 -11.19 -9.27 6.60
C SER A 101 -9.66 -9.16 6.57
N GLY A 102 -9.00 -10.31 6.49
CA GLY A 102 -7.55 -10.37 6.36
C GLY A 102 -7.05 -11.80 6.36
N ARG A 103 -5.74 -11.94 6.61
CA ARG A 103 -5.06 -13.22 6.75
C ARG A 103 -4.27 -13.31 8.03
N ILE A 104 -4.21 -14.52 8.58
CA ILE A 104 -3.31 -14.90 9.67
C ILE A 104 -2.47 -16.07 9.20
N PHE A 105 -1.15 -15.98 9.33
CA PHE A 105 -0.22 -17.05 9.04
C PHE A 105 0.41 -17.54 10.34
N LEU A 106 0.31 -18.84 10.57
CA LEU A 106 0.84 -19.51 11.74
C LEU A 106 2.05 -20.35 11.36
N PRO A 107 3.17 -20.24 12.07
CA PRO A 107 4.35 -21.07 11.81
C PRO A 107 4.15 -22.49 12.34
N ASP A 108 4.79 -23.46 11.69
CA ASP A 108 4.70 -24.88 12.09
C ASP A 108 5.64 -25.24 13.26
N THR A 109 6.60 -24.37 13.58
CA THR A 109 7.52 -24.56 14.72
C THR A 109 6.76 -24.51 16.04
N PRO A 110 7.18 -25.21 17.12
CA PRO A 110 6.52 -25.10 18.43
C PRO A 110 6.46 -23.66 18.95
N ALA A 111 5.36 -23.31 19.64
CA ALA A 111 5.25 -21.99 20.26
C ALA A 111 6.18 -21.88 21.50
N PRO A 112 6.94 -20.79 21.65
CA PRO A 112 7.75 -20.56 22.85
C PRO A 112 6.85 -20.25 24.06
N ALA A 113 7.34 -20.51 25.28
CA ALA A 113 6.57 -20.32 26.52
C ALA A 113 6.03 -18.88 26.72
N GLY A 114 6.74 -17.86 26.21
CA GLY A 114 6.34 -16.45 26.28
C GLY A 114 5.37 -16.00 25.16
N GLY A 115 4.90 -16.92 24.33
CA GLY A 115 4.11 -16.61 23.14
C GLY A 115 4.97 -16.16 21.95
N ARG A 116 4.41 -16.28 20.75
CA ARG A 116 5.06 -15.90 19.49
C ARG A 116 5.14 -14.38 19.35
N ARG A 117 6.17 -13.93 18.65
CA ARG A 117 6.23 -12.56 18.13
C ARG A 117 5.25 -12.40 16.98
N VAL A 118 4.75 -11.19 16.76
CA VAL A 118 3.83 -10.88 15.65
C VAL A 118 4.47 -9.89 14.68
N LEU A 119 4.42 -10.19 13.38
CA LEU A 119 4.70 -9.23 12.32
C LEU A 119 3.38 -8.87 11.66
N ALA A 120 2.94 -7.63 11.83
CA ALA A 120 1.76 -7.10 11.16
C ALA A 120 2.16 -6.50 9.82
N TRP A 121 1.66 -7.09 8.73
CA TRP A 121 1.88 -6.61 7.37
C TRP A 121 0.73 -5.70 6.94
N ALA A 122 1.10 -4.47 6.54
CA ALA A 122 0.23 -3.47 5.97
C ALA A 122 0.49 -3.39 4.46
N HIS A 123 -0.46 -3.81 3.63
CA HIS A 123 -0.27 -3.82 2.18
C HIS A 123 -0.32 -2.42 1.58
N GLY A 124 0.30 -2.27 0.40
CA GLY A 124 0.16 -1.06 -0.43
C GLY A 124 -1.18 -0.98 -1.13
N THR A 125 -1.38 0.03 -1.97
CA THR A 125 -2.66 0.28 -2.64
C THR A 125 -3.10 -0.89 -3.50
N VAL A 126 -4.34 -1.32 -3.33
CA VAL A 126 -4.99 -2.38 -4.13
C VAL A 126 -6.25 -1.90 -4.85
N GLY A 127 -6.69 -0.67 -4.62
CA GLY A 127 -8.00 -0.12 -4.99
C GLY A 127 -8.95 -0.11 -3.77
N LEU A 128 -10.17 0.40 -3.94
CA LEU A 128 -11.15 0.55 -2.83
C LEU A 128 -12.37 -0.36 -2.93
N ALA A 129 -12.54 -1.09 -4.03
CA ALA A 129 -13.64 -2.04 -4.13
C ALA A 129 -13.38 -3.24 -3.20
N ALA A 130 -14.46 -3.79 -2.61
CA ALA A 130 -14.37 -4.96 -1.73
C ALA A 130 -13.64 -6.15 -2.40
N SER A 131 -13.79 -6.30 -3.72
CA SER A 131 -13.10 -7.32 -4.52
C SER A 131 -11.58 -7.19 -4.57
N CYS A 132 -11.03 -6.04 -4.21
CA CYS A 132 -9.59 -5.80 -4.28
C CYS A 132 -8.82 -6.32 -3.06
N ALA A 133 -9.55 -6.82 -2.06
CA ALA A 133 -9.00 -7.33 -0.81
C ALA A 133 -7.94 -8.43 -1.04
N PRO A 134 -6.71 -8.25 -0.53
CA PRO A 134 -5.67 -9.26 -0.63
C PRO A 134 -6.07 -10.61 -0.06
N SER A 135 -6.91 -10.65 0.97
CA SER A 135 -7.36 -11.91 1.58
C SER A 135 -8.10 -12.82 0.60
N GLY A 136 -8.74 -12.25 -0.42
CA GLY A 136 -9.51 -12.97 -1.45
C GLY A 136 -8.67 -13.55 -2.58
N ALA A 137 -7.38 -13.21 -2.66
CA ALA A 137 -6.52 -13.75 -3.71
C ALA A 137 -6.27 -15.26 -3.53
N THR A 138 -6.14 -16.00 -4.63
CA THR A 138 -5.81 -17.45 -4.62
C THR A 138 -4.32 -17.74 -4.41
N SER A 139 -3.53 -16.72 -4.14
CA SER A 139 -2.13 -16.81 -3.75
C SER A 139 -1.77 -15.68 -2.79
N TYR A 140 -0.54 -15.73 -2.27
CA TYR A 140 0.10 -14.60 -1.61
C TYR A 140 1.29 -14.16 -2.46
N THR A 141 1.39 -12.86 -2.71
CA THR A 141 2.44 -12.26 -3.55
C THR A 141 3.58 -11.67 -2.72
N THR A 142 3.56 -11.83 -1.40
CA THR A 142 4.59 -11.34 -0.48
C THR A 142 5.82 -12.26 -0.50
N THR A 143 6.51 -12.26 -1.62
CA THR A 143 7.75 -13.02 -1.81
C THR A 143 8.88 -12.38 -0.99
N GLY A 144 9.68 -13.22 -0.32
CA GLY A 144 10.96 -12.80 0.28
C GLY A 144 10.99 -12.58 1.81
N TRP A 145 9.86 -12.41 2.50
CA TRP A 145 9.88 -12.15 3.95
C TRP A 145 8.90 -12.98 4.79
N LEU A 146 7.79 -13.47 4.22
CA LEU A 146 6.82 -14.28 4.97
C LEU A 146 7.46 -15.58 5.48
N GLU A 147 8.08 -16.35 4.60
CA GLU A 147 8.75 -17.60 4.97
C GLU A 147 9.85 -17.37 6.02
N PRO A 148 10.80 -16.43 5.86
CA PRO A 148 11.78 -16.11 6.90
C PRO A 148 11.19 -15.70 8.26
N ALA A 149 10.01 -15.05 8.28
CA ALA A 149 9.30 -14.72 9.51
C ALA A 149 8.68 -15.97 10.16
N LEU A 150 8.04 -16.84 9.37
CA LEU A 150 7.47 -18.10 9.84
C LEU A 150 8.55 -19.07 10.35
N GLN A 151 9.70 -19.16 9.66
CA GLN A 151 10.85 -19.95 10.11
C GLN A 151 11.42 -19.47 11.45
N ARG A 152 11.27 -18.17 11.78
CA ARG A 152 11.60 -17.60 13.10
C ARG A 152 10.52 -17.84 14.16
N GLY A 153 9.44 -18.54 13.81
CA GLY A 153 8.34 -18.86 14.70
C GLY A 153 7.40 -17.69 14.99
N TRP A 154 7.37 -16.67 14.11
CA TRP A 154 6.49 -15.51 14.26
C TRP A 154 5.13 -15.77 13.63
N VAL A 155 4.08 -15.21 14.25
CA VAL A 155 2.77 -15.08 13.60
C VAL A 155 2.82 -13.89 12.66
N VAL A 156 2.24 -14.01 11.47
CA VAL A 156 2.08 -12.89 10.56
C VAL A 156 0.60 -12.57 10.40
N THR A 157 0.24 -11.30 10.51
CA THR A 157 -1.10 -10.80 10.17
C THR A 157 -1.03 -9.95 8.92
N ALA A 158 -2.07 -9.98 8.10
CA ALA A 158 -2.21 -9.11 6.94
C ALA A 158 -3.68 -8.68 6.86
N THR A 159 -3.97 -7.47 7.36
CA THR A 159 -5.32 -6.91 7.28
C THR A 159 -5.63 -6.46 5.85
N ASP A 160 -6.89 -6.54 5.43
CA ASP A 160 -7.32 -5.91 4.18
C ASP A 160 -7.63 -4.41 4.33
N TYR A 161 -7.74 -3.90 5.55
CA TYR A 161 -8.34 -2.60 5.91
C TYR A 161 -9.88 -2.55 5.82
N ALA A 162 -10.47 -1.56 6.49
CA ALA A 162 -11.91 -1.31 6.46
C ALA A 162 -12.43 -1.09 5.02
N GLY A 163 -13.60 -1.66 4.72
CA GLY A 163 -14.26 -1.58 3.41
C GLY A 163 -13.63 -2.42 2.30
N LEU A 164 -12.47 -3.03 2.54
CA LEU A 164 -11.87 -4.01 1.65
C LEU A 164 -12.27 -5.42 2.09
N GLY A 165 -12.84 -6.18 1.14
CA GLY A 165 -13.33 -7.54 1.35
C GLY A 165 -14.70 -7.57 2.01
N MET A 166 -14.85 -6.86 3.13
CA MET A 166 -16.12 -6.73 3.84
C MET A 166 -16.94 -5.52 3.33
N PRO A 167 -18.28 -5.59 3.32
CA PRO A 167 -19.13 -4.46 2.97
C PRO A 167 -18.91 -3.28 3.92
N GLY A 168 -18.78 -2.09 3.36
CA GLY A 168 -18.60 -0.85 4.11
C GLY A 168 -17.77 0.17 3.34
N PRO A 169 -17.65 1.41 3.85
CA PRO A 169 -16.77 2.41 3.27
C PRO A 169 -15.30 2.00 3.42
N SER A 170 -14.50 2.25 2.39
CA SER A 170 -13.03 2.15 2.47
C SER A 170 -12.42 3.55 2.54
N THR A 171 -11.46 3.72 3.43
CA THR A 171 -10.77 4.99 3.66
C THR A 171 -9.30 4.87 3.27
N TYR A 172 -8.92 5.52 2.17
CA TYR A 172 -7.56 5.53 1.64
C TYR A 172 -6.73 6.65 2.28
N LEU A 173 -5.54 6.33 2.80
CA LEU A 173 -4.65 7.30 3.45
C LEU A 173 -5.39 8.13 4.51
N VAL A 174 -6.17 7.42 5.34
CA VAL A 174 -6.75 7.97 6.57
C VAL A 174 -6.01 7.32 7.72
N GLY A 175 -4.98 8.00 8.22
CA GLY A 175 -3.93 7.42 9.04
C GLY A 175 -4.45 6.77 10.31
N GLY A 176 -5.37 7.45 10.99
CA GLY A 176 -6.01 6.92 12.19
C GLY A 176 -6.80 5.63 11.94
N GLN A 177 -7.46 5.48 10.79
CA GLN A 177 -8.21 4.26 10.47
C GLN A 177 -7.25 3.12 10.10
N GLU A 178 -6.25 3.39 9.25
CA GLU A 178 -5.25 2.39 8.86
C GLU A 178 -4.48 1.85 10.08
N ALA A 179 -4.11 2.71 11.03
CA ALA A 179 -3.48 2.30 12.28
C ALA A 179 -4.39 1.40 13.14
N ARG A 180 -5.71 1.71 13.23
CA ARG A 180 -6.69 0.86 13.93
C ARG A 180 -6.78 -0.52 13.28
N ASP A 181 -6.83 -0.58 11.95
CA ASP A 181 -6.92 -1.84 11.21
C ASP A 181 -5.68 -2.72 11.41
N VAL A 182 -4.48 -2.12 11.35
CA VAL A 182 -3.23 -2.84 11.64
C VAL A 182 -3.22 -3.38 13.07
N VAL A 183 -3.51 -2.53 14.07
CA VAL A 183 -3.50 -2.91 15.49
C VAL A 183 -4.54 -3.99 15.80
N ASN A 184 -5.76 -3.86 15.27
CA ASN A 184 -6.82 -4.83 15.49
C ASN A 184 -6.53 -6.17 14.79
N SER A 185 -5.76 -6.18 13.70
CA SER A 185 -5.25 -7.44 13.11
C SER A 185 -4.35 -8.20 14.08
N VAL A 186 -3.52 -7.50 14.87
CA VAL A 186 -2.66 -8.12 15.90
C VAL A 186 -3.52 -8.68 17.04
N ARG A 187 -4.57 -7.94 17.46
CA ARG A 187 -5.55 -8.48 18.42
C ARG A 187 -6.24 -9.73 17.89
N ALA A 188 -6.62 -9.74 16.60
CA ALA A 188 -7.19 -10.91 15.94
C ALA A 188 -6.25 -12.11 15.97
N ALA A 189 -4.96 -11.93 15.66
CA ALA A 189 -3.97 -12.99 15.84
C ALA A 189 -3.91 -13.52 17.26
N ARG A 190 -3.96 -12.66 18.28
CA ARG A 190 -3.97 -13.09 19.68
C ARG A 190 -5.22 -13.86 20.08
N ALA A 191 -6.37 -13.51 19.50
CA ALA A 191 -7.63 -14.22 19.71
C ALA A 191 -7.76 -15.51 18.89
N PHE A 192 -6.94 -15.68 17.85
CA PHE A 192 -7.01 -16.83 16.96
C PHE A 192 -6.52 -18.13 17.64
N ALA A 193 -7.38 -19.15 17.64
CA ALA A 193 -7.08 -20.42 18.28
C ALA A 193 -5.80 -21.07 17.72
N GLY A 194 -4.91 -21.50 18.61
CA GLY A 194 -3.64 -22.14 18.24
C GLY A 194 -2.57 -21.20 17.70
N SER A 195 -2.80 -19.88 17.66
CA SER A 195 -1.77 -18.93 17.22
C SER A 195 -0.62 -18.79 18.22
N ALA A 196 -0.95 -18.84 19.52
CA ALA A 196 -0.07 -18.45 20.62
C ALA A 196 0.59 -17.07 20.42
N ALA A 197 -0.06 -16.15 19.69
CA ALA A 197 0.46 -14.80 19.46
C ALA A 197 0.57 -14.04 20.80
N GLY A 198 1.78 -13.52 21.07
CA GLY A 198 2.08 -12.73 22.25
C GLY A 198 1.77 -11.24 22.08
N ALA A 199 2.23 -10.43 23.02
CA ALA A 199 2.06 -8.97 23.00
C ALA A 199 3.18 -8.21 22.28
N ASP A 200 4.32 -8.85 21.99
CA ASP A 200 5.44 -8.23 21.27
C ASP A 200 5.22 -8.31 19.77
N TRP A 201 5.24 -7.16 19.10
CA TRP A 201 4.98 -7.09 17.67
C TRP A 201 5.79 -6.01 16.96
N VAL A 202 5.88 -6.13 15.64
CA VAL A 202 6.38 -5.09 14.73
C VAL A 202 5.35 -4.87 13.63
N VAL A 203 5.37 -3.70 13.01
CA VAL A 203 4.63 -3.43 11.78
C VAL A 203 5.60 -3.30 10.62
N PHE A 204 5.25 -3.88 9.48
CA PHE A 204 5.91 -3.66 8.21
C PHE A 204 4.86 -3.28 7.18
N GLY A 205 5.10 -2.22 6.41
CA GLY A 205 4.24 -1.91 5.28
C GLY A 205 4.95 -1.22 4.14
N ALA A 206 4.29 -1.19 2.98
CA ALA A 206 4.83 -0.58 1.78
C ALA A 206 3.86 0.36 1.06
N SER A 207 4.34 1.47 0.49
CA SER A 207 3.50 2.46 -0.20
C SER A 207 2.43 3.03 0.74
N GLN A 208 1.13 2.86 0.44
CA GLN A 208 0.03 3.09 1.40
C GLN A 208 0.24 2.34 2.72
N GLY A 209 0.65 1.07 2.69
CA GLY A 209 0.96 0.32 3.89
C GLY A 209 2.14 0.90 4.67
N GLY A 210 3.05 1.60 3.99
CA GLY A 210 4.13 2.35 4.63
C GLY A 210 3.58 3.56 5.39
N HIS A 211 2.60 4.25 4.83
CA HIS A 211 1.83 5.29 5.54
C HIS A 211 1.11 4.71 6.76
N ALA A 212 0.38 3.60 6.60
CA ALA A 212 -0.27 2.87 7.68
C ALA A 212 0.72 2.46 8.79
N ALA A 213 1.91 1.98 8.43
CA ALA A 213 2.95 1.60 9.37
C ALA A 213 3.49 2.79 10.19
N LEU A 214 3.64 3.96 9.56
CA LEU A 214 4.10 5.17 10.24
C LEU A 214 3.02 5.74 11.18
N TRP A 215 1.76 5.79 10.74
CA TRP A 215 0.65 6.13 11.63
C TRP A 215 0.50 5.14 12.79
N THR A 216 0.71 3.85 12.53
CA THR A 216 0.75 2.82 13.58
C THR A 216 1.84 3.12 14.61
N ALA A 217 3.01 3.62 14.20
CA ALA A 217 4.08 4.02 15.11
C ALA A 217 3.61 5.08 16.12
N HIS A 218 2.83 6.05 15.64
CA HIS A 218 2.30 7.16 16.43
C HIS A 218 1.14 6.72 17.34
N GLU A 219 0.24 5.90 16.82
CA GLU A 219 -1.06 5.61 17.45
C GLU A 219 -1.07 4.35 18.32
N ALA A 220 -0.15 3.40 18.11
CA ALA A 220 -0.22 2.07 18.72
C ALA A 220 -0.34 2.09 20.25
N ALA A 221 0.42 2.95 20.93
CA ALA A 221 0.38 3.04 22.40
C ALA A 221 -0.98 3.52 22.94
N ARG A 222 -1.66 4.38 22.18
CA ARG A 222 -3.00 4.88 22.51
C ARG A 222 -4.08 3.87 22.14
N LEU A 223 -3.98 3.26 20.95
CA LEU A 223 -4.98 2.34 20.43
C LEU A 223 -4.94 0.97 21.11
N ALA A 224 -3.76 0.48 21.50
CA ALA A 224 -3.55 -0.82 22.11
C ALA A 224 -2.42 -0.80 23.15
N PRO A 225 -2.62 -0.18 24.32
CA PRO A 225 -1.64 -0.15 25.40
C PRO A 225 -1.26 -1.55 25.93
N GLU A 226 -2.08 -2.57 25.67
CA GLU A 226 -1.79 -3.97 26.01
C GLU A 226 -0.79 -4.65 25.06
N LEU A 227 -0.47 -4.01 23.93
CA LEU A 227 0.48 -4.51 22.94
C LEU A 227 1.78 -3.68 22.97
N ARG A 228 2.91 -4.35 22.79
CA ARG A 228 4.24 -3.74 22.84
C ARG A 228 4.84 -3.69 21.44
N LEU A 229 4.68 -2.55 20.78
CA LEU A 229 5.29 -2.30 19.48
C LEU A 229 6.81 -2.16 19.65
N ARG A 230 7.58 -3.00 18.95
CA ARG A 230 9.04 -3.10 19.08
C ARG A 230 9.81 -2.38 17.97
N GLY A 231 9.11 -2.01 16.90
CA GLY A 231 9.69 -1.28 15.78
C GLY A 231 8.72 -1.17 14.62
N VAL A 232 8.98 -0.18 13.76
CA VAL A 232 8.21 0.11 12.56
C VAL A 232 9.11 0.02 11.34
N ALA A 233 8.73 -0.79 10.36
CA ALA A 233 9.40 -0.86 9.07
C ALA A 233 8.48 -0.31 7.97
N ALA A 234 9.01 0.59 7.15
CA ALA A 234 8.30 1.21 6.05
C ALA A 234 9.15 1.14 4.78
N ALA A 235 8.59 0.56 3.72
CA ALA A 235 9.20 0.54 2.38
C ALA A 235 8.44 1.48 1.44
N VAL A 236 9.16 2.36 0.75
CA VAL A 236 8.58 3.38 -0.16
C VAL A 236 7.34 4.08 0.43
N PRO A 237 7.34 4.48 1.71
CA PRO A 237 6.12 4.95 2.37
C PRO A 237 5.60 6.23 1.72
N ALA A 238 4.29 6.33 1.55
CA ALA A 238 3.60 7.58 1.23
C ALA A 238 3.54 8.47 2.48
N ALA A 239 4.68 9.02 2.90
CA ALA A 239 4.80 9.74 4.16
C ALA A 239 4.66 11.27 3.97
N GLU A 240 5.51 11.88 3.16
CA GLU A 240 5.44 13.33 2.88
C GLU A 240 4.37 13.61 1.81
N LEU A 241 3.09 13.56 2.18
CA LEU A 241 1.96 13.64 1.23
C LEU A 241 1.96 14.96 0.45
N ALA A 242 2.27 16.08 1.11
CA ALA A 242 2.40 17.39 0.44
C ALA A 242 3.48 17.38 -0.65
N ALA A 243 4.70 16.94 -0.31
CA ALA A 243 5.80 16.90 -1.26
C ALA A 243 5.50 15.95 -2.45
N ILE A 244 4.87 14.80 -2.18
CA ILE A 244 4.42 13.87 -3.23
C ILE A 244 3.38 14.54 -4.12
N MET A 245 2.35 15.14 -3.54
CA MET A 245 1.25 15.74 -4.27
C MET A 245 1.73 16.91 -5.15
N THR A 246 2.57 17.80 -4.62
CA THR A 246 3.16 18.94 -5.34
C THR A 246 3.81 18.54 -6.66
N VAL A 247 4.50 17.40 -6.70
CA VAL A 247 5.25 16.97 -7.89
C VAL A 247 4.49 15.96 -8.76
N GLN A 248 3.50 15.25 -8.21
CA GLN A 248 2.82 14.15 -8.92
C GLN A 248 1.40 14.45 -9.39
N TRP A 249 0.74 15.51 -8.91
CA TRP A 249 -0.69 15.78 -9.16
C TRP A 249 -1.07 15.81 -10.65
N HIS A 250 -0.16 16.28 -11.51
CA HIS A 250 -0.39 16.45 -12.95
C HIS A 250 0.02 15.23 -13.78
N THR A 251 0.47 14.14 -13.14
CA THR A 251 0.96 12.93 -13.80
C THR A 251 -0.08 11.81 -13.76
N VAL A 252 0.26 10.66 -14.36
CA VAL A 252 -0.56 9.44 -14.26
C VAL A 252 -0.80 9.01 -12.80
N VAL A 253 0.10 9.34 -11.87
CA VAL A 253 -0.08 9.03 -10.44
C VAL A 253 -1.35 9.71 -9.91
N GLY A 254 -1.62 10.96 -10.29
CA GLY A 254 -2.85 11.66 -9.91
C GLY A 254 -4.12 10.91 -10.34
N TRP A 255 -4.11 10.26 -11.51
CA TRP A 255 -5.22 9.42 -11.97
C TRP A 255 -5.33 8.06 -11.26
N VAL A 256 -4.21 7.53 -10.74
CA VAL A 256 -4.18 6.23 -10.06
C VAL A 256 -4.62 6.35 -8.60
N ILE A 257 -4.09 7.32 -7.86
CA ILE A 257 -4.33 7.44 -6.40
C ILE A 257 -5.28 8.60 -6.03
N GLY A 258 -5.45 9.59 -6.90
CA GLY A 258 -6.33 10.73 -6.66
C GLY A 258 -7.80 10.33 -6.43
N PRO A 259 -8.38 9.43 -7.24
CA PRO A 259 -9.73 8.91 -7.01
C PRO A 259 -9.89 8.22 -5.65
N ASP A 260 -8.90 7.42 -5.25
CA ASP A 260 -8.93 6.69 -3.98
C ASP A 260 -8.82 7.64 -2.79
N ALA A 261 -7.88 8.60 -2.84
CA ALA A 261 -7.75 9.65 -1.83
C ALA A 261 -9.02 10.50 -1.73
N LEU A 262 -9.57 10.94 -2.86
CA LEU A 262 -10.81 11.70 -2.90
C LEU A 262 -11.98 10.93 -2.27
N SER A 263 -12.13 9.65 -2.60
CA SER A 263 -13.18 8.80 -2.05
C SER A 263 -13.02 8.64 -0.53
N GLY A 264 -11.81 8.29 -0.06
CA GLY A 264 -11.53 8.10 1.36
C GLY A 264 -11.67 9.39 2.18
N TRP A 265 -11.21 10.52 1.65
CA TRP A 265 -11.21 11.79 2.36
C TRP A 265 -12.58 12.44 2.42
N ARG A 266 -13.47 12.23 1.44
CA ARG A 266 -14.89 12.62 1.58
C ARG A 266 -15.60 11.89 2.71
N ILE A 267 -15.20 10.65 2.99
CA ILE A 267 -15.75 9.86 4.08
C ILE A 267 -15.20 10.34 5.43
N ALA A 268 -13.89 10.58 5.51
CA ALA A 268 -13.23 11.00 6.75
C ALA A 268 -13.47 12.48 7.10
N HIS A 269 -13.65 13.34 6.09
CA HIS A 269 -13.77 14.80 6.20
C HIS A 269 -15.00 15.31 5.42
N PRO A 270 -16.23 14.90 5.80
CA PRO A 270 -17.46 15.20 5.06
C PRO A 270 -17.85 16.69 5.11
N ASP A 271 -17.20 17.47 5.97
CA ASP A 271 -17.36 18.92 6.11
C ASP A 271 -16.57 19.72 5.07
N ARG A 272 -15.77 19.07 4.23
CA ARG A 272 -14.87 19.71 3.25
C ARG A 272 -15.35 19.53 1.82
N ASP A 273 -15.15 20.56 1.00
CA ASP A 273 -15.39 20.51 -0.44
C ASP A 273 -14.09 20.26 -1.21
N PHE A 274 -13.96 19.06 -1.77
CA PHE A 274 -12.81 18.65 -2.56
C PHE A 274 -12.98 18.88 -4.07
N GLU A 275 -14.16 19.32 -4.54
CA GLU A 275 -14.51 19.34 -5.96
C GLU A 275 -13.79 20.43 -6.75
N ALA A 276 -13.43 21.53 -6.10
CA ALA A 276 -12.83 22.70 -6.73
C ALA A 276 -11.42 22.44 -7.30
N ALA A 277 -10.66 21.51 -6.71
CA ALA A 277 -9.32 21.15 -7.20
C ALA A 277 -9.36 20.20 -8.42
N LEU A 278 -10.50 19.55 -8.69
CA LEU A 278 -10.61 18.51 -9.71
C LEU A 278 -10.82 19.11 -11.10
N SER A 279 -10.24 18.49 -12.12
CA SER A 279 -10.62 18.79 -13.50
C SER A 279 -12.03 18.25 -13.77
N GLU A 280 -12.70 18.74 -14.83
CA GLU A 280 -14.01 18.21 -15.23
C GLU A 280 -13.94 16.69 -15.49
N SER A 281 -12.87 16.24 -16.16
CA SER A 281 -12.65 14.81 -16.41
C SER A 281 -12.34 14.06 -15.11
N GLY A 282 -11.59 14.66 -14.17
CA GLY A 282 -11.34 14.07 -12.86
C GLY A 282 -12.63 13.81 -12.10
N ARG A 283 -13.51 14.81 -11.99
CA ARG A 283 -14.83 14.68 -11.36
C ARG A 283 -15.67 13.56 -11.96
N ASN A 284 -15.76 13.53 -13.30
CA ASN A 284 -16.60 12.58 -14.00
C ASN A 284 -16.09 11.13 -13.91
N GLN A 285 -14.78 10.92 -13.75
CA GLN A 285 -14.16 9.59 -13.77
C GLN A 285 -13.82 9.05 -12.38
N ALA A 286 -13.78 9.90 -11.33
CA ALA A 286 -13.34 9.52 -10.00
C ALA A 286 -14.06 8.28 -9.45
N GLY A 287 -15.40 8.28 -9.46
CA GLY A 287 -16.18 7.16 -8.93
C GLY A 287 -15.97 5.84 -9.70
N ALA A 288 -15.76 5.92 -11.02
CA ALA A 288 -15.47 4.73 -11.81
C ALA A 288 -14.08 4.17 -11.47
N LEU A 289 -13.07 5.02 -11.35
CA LEU A 289 -11.70 4.60 -11.04
C LEU A 289 -11.57 4.04 -9.61
N SER A 290 -12.18 4.67 -8.61
CA SER A 290 -12.13 4.19 -7.23
C SER A 290 -12.84 2.85 -7.02
N SER A 291 -13.75 2.48 -7.94
CA SER A 291 -14.40 1.16 -7.95
C SER A 291 -13.56 0.05 -8.60
N MET A 292 -12.39 0.37 -9.15
CA MET A 292 -11.48 -0.60 -9.77
C MET A 292 -10.40 -1.04 -8.79
N CYS A 293 -9.85 -2.23 -9.04
CA CYS A 293 -8.59 -2.61 -8.38
C CYS A 293 -7.41 -1.92 -9.06
N VAL A 294 -6.33 -1.66 -8.30
CA VAL A 294 -5.23 -0.79 -8.71
C VAL A 294 -4.61 -1.17 -10.06
N ALA A 295 -4.54 -2.46 -10.39
CA ALA A 295 -3.99 -2.93 -11.66
C ALA A 295 -4.89 -2.51 -12.85
N GLU A 296 -6.21 -2.70 -12.72
CA GLU A 296 -7.20 -2.26 -13.69
C GLU A 296 -7.24 -0.72 -13.78
N GLY A 297 -7.30 -0.06 -12.62
CA GLY A 297 -7.29 1.39 -12.50
C GLY A 297 -6.05 2.02 -13.13
N THR A 298 -4.87 1.42 -12.99
CA THR A 298 -3.62 1.89 -13.62
C THR A 298 -3.71 1.88 -15.14
N VAL A 299 -4.30 0.84 -15.73
CA VAL A 299 -4.43 0.79 -17.19
C VAL A 299 -5.42 1.85 -17.68
N SER A 300 -6.54 2.02 -16.99
CA SER A 300 -7.50 3.09 -17.28
C SER A 300 -6.87 4.48 -17.11
N ALA A 301 -6.09 4.70 -16.05
CA ALA A 301 -5.38 5.93 -15.74
C ALA A 301 -4.37 6.30 -16.83
N LEU A 302 -3.61 5.35 -17.38
CA LEU A 302 -2.67 5.60 -18.49
C LEU A 302 -3.39 6.15 -19.72
N VAL A 303 -4.57 5.58 -20.04
CA VAL A 303 -5.40 6.06 -21.16
C VAL A 303 -5.94 7.45 -20.86
N LEU A 304 -6.53 7.65 -19.68
CA LEU A 304 -7.12 8.93 -19.27
C LEU A 304 -6.07 10.05 -19.23
N ASN A 305 -4.90 9.79 -18.66
CA ASN A 305 -3.81 10.77 -18.63
C ASN A 305 -3.40 11.21 -20.05
N THR A 306 -3.43 10.29 -21.01
CA THR A 306 -3.06 10.57 -22.41
C THR A 306 -4.15 11.37 -23.14
N VAL A 307 -5.43 11.08 -22.89
CA VAL A 307 -6.55 11.60 -23.71
C VAL A 307 -7.36 12.71 -23.02
N LYS A 308 -7.26 12.86 -21.70
CA LYS A 308 -8.03 13.81 -20.88
C LYS A 308 -7.17 14.78 -20.07
N GLY A 309 -5.85 14.69 -20.16
CA GLY A 309 -4.95 15.53 -19.37
C GLY A 309 -4.87 15.07 -17.92
N SER A 310 -4.85 16.00 -16.96
CA SER A 310 -4.64 15.70 -15.55
C SER A 310 -5.95 15.45 -14.76
N PHE A 311 -5.86 14.65 -13.70
CA PHE A 311 -7.00 14.40 -12.80
C PHE A 311 -7.41 15.66 -12.04
N PHE A 312 -6.43 16.44 -11.60
CA PHE A 312 -6.64 17.75 -10.99
C PHE A 312 -6.53 18.86 -12.04
N GLU A 313 -7.27 19.94 -11.84
CA GLU A 313 -7.23 21.13 -12.70
C GLU A 313 -5.99 21.99 -12.40
N ALA A 314 -5.59 22.04 -11.13
CA ALA A 314 -4.43 22.76 -10.62
C ALA A 314 -3.76 21.94 -9.51
N ASN A 315 -2.66 22.44 -8.95
CA ASN A 315 -2.05 21.81 -7.77
C ASN A 315 -3.08 21.76 -6.63
N PRO A 316 -3.51 20.58 -6.16
CA PRO A 316 -4.54 20.48 -5.13
C PRO A 316 -4.10 21.11 -3.80
N LEU A 317 -2.81 21.31 -3.54
CA LEU A 317 -2.37 22.02 -2.33
C LEU A 317 -2.69 23.52 -2.34
N THR A 318 -3.15 24.10 -3.46
CA THR A 318 -3.69 25.47 -3.47
C THR A 318 -5.15 25.52 -3.02
N ASP A 319 -5.82 24.36 -2.94
CA ASP A 319 -7.17 24.24 -2.42
C ASP A 319 -7.14 24.01 -0.90
N PRO A 320 -7.91 24.77 -0.09
CA PRO A 320 -7.88 24.65 1.36
C PRO A 320 -8.29 23.27 1.90
N ALA A 321 -9.28 22.61 1.28
CA ALA A 321 -9.75 21.31 1.74
C ALA A 321 -8.67 20.23 1.52
N TRP A 322 -8.08 20.22 0.33
CA TRP A 322 -6.97 19.32 0.02
C TRP A 322 -5.73 19.59 0.86
N SER A 323 -5.32 20.87 1.00
CA SER A 323 -4.14 21.23 1.79
C SER A 323 -4.28 20.85 3.26
N ALA A 324 -5.42 21.17 3.89
CA ALA A 324 -5.66 20.82 5.30
C ALA A 324 -5.69 19.31 5.51
N THR A 325 -6.35 18.57 4.60
CA THR A 325 -6.42 17.10 4.71
C THR A 325 -5.05 16.45 4.49
N VAL A 326 -4.26 16.95 3.53
CA VAL A 326 -2.89 16.48 3.31
C VAL A 326 -2.03 16.67 4.56
N GLU A 327 -2.16 17.81 5.24
CA GLU A 327 -1.42 18.09 6.48
C GLU A 327 -1.86 17.13 7.60
N GLU A 328 -3.16 16.96 7.80
CA GLU A 328 -3.73 16.09 8.83
C GLU A 328 -3.43 14.61 8.63
N GLU A 329 -3.41 14.14 7.38
CA GLU A 329 -3.15 12.74 7.04
C GLU A 329 -1.66 12.47 6.79
N THR A 330 -0.77 13.47 6.81
CA THR A 330 0.67 13.24 6.77
C THR A 330 1.14 12.62 8.09
N PRO A 331 1.79 11.43 8.10
CA PRO A 331 2.20 10.78 9.33
C PRO A 331 3.19 11.65 10.13
N PRO A 332 2.97 11.84 11.44
CA PRO A 332 3.95 12.49 12.30
C PRO A 332 5.17 11.56 12.55
N PRO A 333 6.29 12.11 13.05
CA PRO A 333 7.41 11.30 13.49
C PRO A 333 7.00 10.26 14.54
N PRO A 334 7.62 9.07 14.55
CA PRO A 334 7.42 8.09 15.61
C PRO A 334 7.73 8.67 17.00
N PRO A 335 7.07 8.18 18.06
CA PRO A 335 7.41 8.56 19.43
C PRO A 335 8.89 8.33 19.75
N ALA A 336 9.44 9.14 20.67
CA ALA A 336 10.84 9.07 21.05
C ALA A 336 11.26 7.64 21.44
N GLY A 337 12.38 7.18 20.90
CA GLY A 337 12.92 5.85 21.15
C GLY A 337 12.28 4.71 20.34
N MET A 338 11.22 4.96 19.55
CA MET A 338 10.68 3.96 18.63
C MET A 338 11.62 3.75 17.43
N PRO A 339 12.21 2.55 17.25
CA PRO A 339 13.08 2.29 16.10
C PRO A 339 12.30 2.24 14.79
N MET A 340 12.85 2.89 13.76
CA MET A 340 12.29 2.89 12.42
C MET A 340 13.26 2.27 11.40
N PHE A 341 12.76 1.43 10.51
CA PHE A 341 13.46 1.00 9.31
C PHE A 341 12.81 1.64 8.08
N LEU A 342 13.60 2.34 7.26
CA LEU A 342 13.16 2.99 6.03
C LEU A 342 13.82 2.31 4.83
N ALA A 343 13.06 1.67 3.95
CA ALA A 343 13.57 1.19 2.67
C ALA A 343 13.06 2.06 1.52
N GLN A 344 13.93 2.47 0.60
CA GLN A 344 13.54 3.29 -0.54
C GLN A 344 14.26 2.85 -1.82
N GLY A 345 13.50 2.60 -2.88
CA GLY A 345 14.02 2.43 -4.23
C GLY A 345 14.37 3.78 -4.83
N MET A 346 15.59 3.94 -5.33
CA MET A 346 16.03 5.22 -5.92
C MET A 346 15.51 5.40 -7.36
N ALA A 347 15.03 4.32 -7.99
CA ALA A 347 14.37 4.36 -9.30
C ALA A 347 12.83 4.43 -9.21
N ASP A 348 12.28 4.67 -8.02
CA ASP A 348 10.85 4.84 -7.78
C ASP A 348 10.28 6.03 -8.58
N LYS A 349 9.13 5.80 -9.21
CA LYS A 349 8.40 6.77 -10.05
C LYS A 349 7.02 7.12 -9.50
N VAL A 350 6.62 6.53 -8.37
CA VAL A 350 5.34 6.73 -7.70
C VAL A 350 5.58 7.55 -6.43
N VAL A 351 6.29 6.96 -5.46
CA VAL A 351 6.74 7.65 -4.25
C VAL A 351 8.21 7.98 -4.46
N LEU A 352 8.46 9.15 -5.05
CA LEU A 352 9.80 9.55 -5.46
C LEU A 352 10.75 9.54 -4.26
N ALA A 353 11.96 9.03 -4.48
CA ALA A 353 12.99 8.91 -3.44
C ALA A 353 13.25 10.21 -2.66
N GLY A 354 13.05 11.36 -3.31
CA GLY A 354 13.19 12.67 -2.68
C GLY A 354 12.16 12.99 -1.58
N SER A 355 10.97 12.38 -1.60
CA SER A 355 9.99 12.57 -0.50
C SER A 355 10.51 11.92 0.78
N ASN A 356 11.02 10.68 0.68
CA ASN A 356 11.56 9.98 1.85
C ASN A 356 12.96 10.48 2.25
N ALA A 357 13.66 11.18 1.35
CA ALA A 357 14.84 11.98 1.70
C ALA A 357 14.47 13.21 2.54
N LEU A 358 13.37 13.90 2.19
CA LEU A 358 12.83 15.01 2.99
C LEU A 358 12.41 14.53 4.38
N LEU A 359 11.74 13.38 4.47
CA LEU A 359 11.41 12.74 5.76
C LEU A 359 12.67 12.48 6.59
N GLN A 360 13.66 11.77 6.03
CA GLN A 360 14.89 11.44 6.76
C GLN A 360 15.59 12.72 7.25
N ASN A 361 15.70 13.74 6.40
CA ASN A 361 16.32 15.02 6.76
C ASN A 361 15.53 15.81 7.79
N THR A 362 14.22 15.62 7.87
CA THR A 362 13.35 16.29 8.85
C THR A 362 13.37 15.57 10.19
N TRP A 363 13.34 14.23 10.20
CA TRP A 363 13.14 13.43 11.40
C TRP A 363 14.44 13.06 12.12
N CYS A 364 15.55 12.88 11.39
CA CYS A 364 16.84 12.58 12.01
C CYS A 364 17.31 13.66 13.00
N PRO A 365 17.23 14.97 12.68
CA PRO A 365 17.57 16.02 13.65
C PRO A 365 16.64 16.09 14.87
N GLN A 366 15.44 15.52 14.78
CA GLN A 366 14.48 15.43 15.89
C GLN A 366 14.74 14.22 16.82
N GLY A 367 15.80 13.44 16.56
CA GLY A 367 16.19 12.31 17.39
C GLY A 367 15.52 10.98 17.04
N VAL A 368 14.79 10.90 15.92
CA VAL A 368 14.23 9.62 15.43
C VAL A 368 15.37 8.70 15.02
N THR A 369 15.35 7.45 15.52
CA THR A 369 16.35 6.44 15.15
C THR A 369 15.92 5.72 13.88
N ILE A 370 16.49 6.13 12.75
CA ILE A 370 16.18 5.59 11.42
C ILE A 370 17.33 4.68 10.95
N THR A 371 17.03 3.42 10.67
CA THR A 371 17.86 2.52 9.86
C THR A 371 17.40 2.62 8.40
N SER A 372 18.14 3.31 7.54
CA SER A 372 17.79 3.51 6.14
C SER A 372 18.47 2.48 5.21
N LEU A 373 17.69 1.89 4.31
CA LEU A 373 18.14 1.04 3.20
C LEU A 373 17.74 1.69 1.87
N TRP A 374 18.70 2.34 1.22
CA TRP A 374 18.52 2.93 -0.10
C TRP A 374 18.93 1.93 -1.18
N LEU A 375 18.05 1.64 -2.14
CA LEU A 375 18.21 0.62 -3.17
C LEU A 375 18.33 1.27 -4.56
N PRO A 376 19.55 1.37 -5.14
CA PRO A 376 19.82 2.21 -6.32
C PRO A 376 18.95 1.96 -7.56
N THR A 377 18.64 0.71 -7.86
CA THR A 377 17.97 0.32 -9.12
C THR A 377 16.51 -0.11 -8.93
N MET A 378 16.02 -0.09 -7.69
CA MET A 378 14.70 -0.65 -7.39
C MET A 378 13.58 0.34 -7.71
N SER A 379 12.55 -0.16 -8.38
CA SER A 379 11.29 0.53 -8.62
C SER A 379 10.39 0.51 -7.39
N HIS A 380 9.26 1.20 -7.46
CA HIS A 380 8.23 1.21 -6.42
C HIS A 380 7.78 -0.21 -6.03
N GLN A 381 7.44 -1.02 -7.04
CA GLN A 381 6.81 -2.33 -6.87
C GLN A 381 7.77 -3.38 -6.30
N ASN A 382 9.06 -3.26 -6.61
CA ASN A 382 10.06 -4.27 -6.23
C ASN A 382 10.73 -3.97 -4.89
N THR A 383 10.68 -2.71 -4.41
CA THR A 383 11.43 -2.29 -3.23
C THR A 383 11.03 -3.08 -1.98
N SER A 384 9.74 -3.28 -1.72
CA SER A 384 9.27 -4.00 -0.52
C SER A 384 9.66 -5.48 -0.53
N ILE A 385 9.62 -6.12 -1.69
CA ILE A 385 10.05 -7.51 -1.89
C ILE A 385 11.54 -7.64 -1.60
N VAL A 386 12.37 -6.78 -2.19
CA VAL A 386 13.83 -6.81 -2.06
C VAL A 386 14.28 -6.40 -0.65
N ALA A 387 13.60 -5.45 -0.02
CA ALA A 387 13.88 -5.04 1.35
C ALA A 387 13.41 -6.06 2.40
N GLY A 388 12.44 -6.91 2.06
CA GLY A 388 11.79 -7.85 2.98
C GLY A 388 12.76 -8.67 3.86
N PRO A 389 13.76 -9.38 3.30
CA PRO A 389 14.75 -10.10 4.11
C PRO A 389 15.49 -9.22 5.12
N ALA A 390 15.87 -8.00 4.73
CA ALA A 390 16.52 -7.04 5.62
C ALA A 390 15.59 -6.57 6.74
N VAL A 391 14.30 -6.35 6.43
CA VAL A 391 13.26 -6.01 7.41
C VAL A 391 13.10 -7.13 8.43
N VAL A 392 13.07 -8.40 8.01
CA VAL A 392 12.94 -9.54 8.93
C VAL A 392 14.16 -9.64 9.85
N ASN A 393 15.38 -9.45 9.33
CA ASN A 393 16.58 -9.44 10.17
C ASN A 393 16.55 -8.28 11.16
N TRP A 394 16.23 -7.08 10.69
CA TRP A 394 16.10 -5.90 11.54
C TRP A 394 15.03 -6.07 12.62
N ALA A 395 13.88 -6.67 12.29
CA ALA A 395 12.82 -6.96 13.26
C ALA A 395 13.25 -7.99 14.31
N ALA A 396 14.07 -8.98 13.93
CA ALA A 396 14.60 -9.96 14.86
C ALA A 396 15.45 -9.29 15.94
N ASP A 397 16.29 -8.33 15.56
CA ASP A 397 17.08 -7.53 16.50
C ASP A 397 16.18 -6.73 17.46
N ARG A 398 15.08 -6.16 16.96
CA ARG A 398 14.10 -5.44 17.80
C ARG A 398 13.44 -6.37 18.82
N PHE A 399 13.04 -7.57 18.40
CA PHE A 399 12.47 -8.58 19.30
C PHE A 399 13.48 -9.10 20.33
N ALA A 400 14.75 -9.18 19.97
CA ALA A 400 15.86 -9.54 20.86
C ALA A 400 16.26 -8.40 21.82
N GLY A 401 15.75 -7.18 21.61
CA GLY A 401 16.10 -6.01 22.42
C GLY A 401 17.48 -5.43 22.09
N ALA A 402 18.03 -5.75 20.92
CA ALA A 402 19.28 -5.17 20.46
C ALA A 402 19.10 -3.67 20.13
N PRO A 403 20.07 -2.81 20.48
CA PRO A 403 20.03 -1.38 20.15
C PRO A 403 19.75 -1.15 18.66
N ALA A 404 18.92 -0.16 18.36
CA ALA A 404 18.62 0.21 16.98
C ALA A 404 19.80 0.97 16.36
N VAL A 405 20.21 0.56 15.16
CA VAL A 405 21.26 1.23 14.41
C VAL A 405 20.68 2.45 13.71
N SER A 406 21.25 3.63 13.93
CA SER A 406 20.90 4.84 13.19
C SER A 406 21.85 5.05 12.03
N THR A 407 21.31 5.27 10.84
CA THR A 407 22.05 5.71 9.64
C THR A 407 21.87 7.20 9.38
N CYS A 408 21.26 7.95 10.30
CA CYS A 408 21.02 9.38 10.15
C CYS A 408 22.28 10.19 9.82
N SER A 409 23.44 9.81 10.39
CA SER A 409 24.72 10.46 10.12
C SER A 409 25.29 10.19 8.73
N LEU A 410 24.81 9.14 8.04
CA LEU A 410 25.19 8.83 6.65
C LEU A 410 24.44 9.72 5.64
N GLY A 411 23.38 10.39 6.07
CA GLY A 411 22.54 11.23 5.22
C GLY A 411 21.79 10.44 4.14
N VAL A 412 21.33 11.18 3.14
CA VAL A 412 20.66 10.65 1.94
C VAL A 412 21.71 10.42 0.86
N PRO A 413 21.74 9.26 0.17
CA PRO A 413 22.75 8.98 -0.84
C PRO A 413 22.51 9.77 -2.14
N ALA A 414 23.60 10.19 -2.77
CA ALA A 414 23.53 10.75 -4.12
C ALA A 414 23.00 9.71 -5.14
N PRO A 415 22.27 10.11 -6.20
CA PRO A 415 21.89 11.49 -6.55
C PRO A 415 20.57 11.95 -5.92
N VAL A 416 20.03 11.25 -4.91
CA VAL A 416 18.73 11.61 -4.32
C VAL A 416 18.85 12.94 -3.57
N SER A 417 17.90 13.83 -3.83
CA SER A 417 17.76 15.11 -3.12
C SER A 417 16.35 15.22 -2.53
N PRO A 418 16.18 15.84 -1.35
CA PRO A 418 14.86 16.12 -0.80
C PRO A 418 13.96 16.87 -1.78
N LEU A 419 12.69 16.47 -1.85
CA LEU A 419 11.68 17.26 -2.55
C LEU A 419 11.38 18.57 -1.79
N PRO A 420 10.88 19.61 -2.49
CA PRO A 420 10.30 20.76 -1.81
C PRO A 420 9.06 20.34 -1.02
N ARG A 421 8.78 21.07 0.08
CA ARG A 421 7.51 20.98 0.78
C ARG A 421 6.41 21.64 -0.01
#